data_AF-A0A2S9IIY3-F1
#
_entry.id   AF-A0A2S9IIY3-F1
#
_cell.length_a   1.000
_cell.length_b   1.000
_cell.length_c   1.000
_cell.angle_alpha   90.00
_cell.angle_beta   90.00
_cell.angle_gamma   90.00
#
_symmetry.space_group_name_H-M   'P 1'
#
loop_
_entity.id
_entity.type
_entity.pdbx_description
1 polymer ?
#
loop_
_entity_poly.entity_id
_entity_poly.type
_entity_poly.pdbx_seq_one_letter_code
_entity_poly.pdbx_strand_id
1 'polypeptide(L)'
;MQSSAIQMLVAARRVADYALEVGADINGETVRASYHHMGAIVADCVLQAGLNYRSVVLPRISAILERFPGLDRTSELVELVARGETSRFLNWHHPEKIDRFEALVSFLSERSVENAPMLRDRLQDASFVVALLEVRGVGPKTVDYMQCLVGIDSIAVDRHVRTFAKRVGVVEEDYDFLKSVFCYAADLLCVSRREFDAWVWRREASVSNPQLVFSF
;
A
#
# COMPACT_ATOMS: atom_id res chain seq x y z
N MET A 1 26.02 -22.37 7.95
CA MET A 1 24.92 -21.55 7.40
C MET A 1 24.33 -20.77 8.56
N GLN A 2 24.32 -19.44 8.51
CA GLN A 2 23.60 -18.65 9.51
C GLN A 2 22.10 -18.97 9.39
N SER A 3 21.39 -19.08 10.52
CA SER A 3 19.93 -19.26 10.53
C SER A 3 19.26 -18.11 9.78
N SER A 4 18.19 -18.40 9.02
CA SER A 4 17.44 -17.39 8.25
C SER A 4 16.98 -16.21 9.12
N ALA A 5 16.65 -16.48 10.39
CA ALA A 5 16.27 -15.45 11.35
C ALA A 5 17.43 -14.49 11.69
N ILE A 6 18.65 -15.00 11.84
CA ILE A 6 19.83 -14.16 12.11
C ILE A 6 20.12 -13.26 10.91
N GLN A 7 20.04 -13.81 9.69
CA GLN A 7 20.24 -13.04 8.46
C GLN A 7 19.21 -11.91 8.34
N MET A 8 17.95 -12.19 8.66
CA MET A 8 16.87 -11.21 8.65
C MET A 8 17.09 -10.09 9.68
N LEU A 9 17.50 -10.42 10.91
CA LEU A 9 17.79 -9.42 11.94
C LEU A 9 19.03 -8.57 11.61
N VAL A 10 20.08 -9.17 11.02
CA VAL A 10 21.24 -8.42 10.54
C VAL A 10 20.85 -7.45 9.42
N ALA A 11 20.02 -7.88 8.48
CA ALA A 11 19.49 -7.02 7.42
C ALA A 11 18.62 -5.88 7.99
N ALA A 12 17.73 -6.19 8.94
CA ALA A 12 16.89 -5.20 9.61
C ALA A 12 17.72 -4.15 10.35
N ARG A 13 18.78 -4.58 11.06
CA ARG A 13 19.70 -3.68 11.74
C ARG A 13 20.41 -2.74 10.76
N ARG A 14 20.88 -3.26 9.61
CA ARG A 14 21.49 -2.43 8.55
C ARG A 14 20.51 -1.39 8.00
N VAL A 15 19.27 -1.79 7.75
CA VAL A 15 18.20 -0.87 7.30
C VAL A 15 17.97 0.23 8.34
N ALA A 16 17.87 -0.12 9.62
CA ALA A 16 17.67 0.82 10.71
C ALA A 16 18.87 1.78 10.90
N ASP A 17 20.09 1.25 10.96
CA ASP A 17 21.30 2.05 11.12
C ASP A 17 21.46 3.03 9.94
N TYR A 18 21.27 2.57 8.70
CA TYR A 18 21.34 3.44 7.53
C TYR A 18 20.24 4.51 7.53
N ALA A 19 19.02 4.18 8.00
CA ALA A 19 17.96 5.17 8.13
C ALA A 19 18.39 6.31 9.08
N LEU A 20 18.99 5.99 10.23
CA LEU A 20 19.52 6.97 11.16
C LEU A 20 20.67 7.80 10.54
N GLU A 21 21.61 7.15 9.84
CA GLU A 21 22.73 7.81 9.16
C GLU A 21 22.29 8.86 8.15
N VAL A 22 21.19 8.59 7.42
CA VAL A 22 20.65 9.52 6.43
C VAL A 22 19.62 10.50 7.00
N GLY A 23 19.58 10.65 8.33
CA GLY A 23 18.81 11.69 9.02
C GLY A 23 17.33 11.34 9.17
N ALA A 24 16.99 10.08 9.45
CA ALA A 24 15.63 9.68 9.80
C ALA A 24 15.13 10.41 11.06
N ASP A 25 14.25 11.39 10.86
CA ASP A 25 13.34 11.89 11.89
C ASP A 25 11.92 11.42 11.53
N ILE A 26 11.62 10.17 11.91
CA ILE A 26 10.40 9.47 11.48
C ILE A 26 9.21 9.75 12.41
N ASN A 27 9.45 10.29 13.61
CA ASN A 27 8.39 10.55 14.58
C ASN A 27 7.47 11.67 14.07
N GLY A 28 6.18 11.39 13.95
CA GLY A 28 5.23 12.36 13.41
C GLY A 28 5.27 12.46 11.88
N GLU A 29 5.81 11.43 11.22
CA GLU A 29 5.80 11.35 9.78
C GLU A 29 4.38 11.38 9.21
N THR A 30 4.17 12.12 8.12
CA THR A 30 2.85 12.14 7.48
C THR A 30 2.59 10.80 6.81
N VAL A 31 1.84 9.94 7.50
CA VAL A 31 1.40 8.64 7.00
C VAL A 31 0.26 8.80 5.99
N ARG A 32 0.16 7.85 5.05
CA ARG A 32 -0.99 7.78 4.14
C ARG A 32 -2.28 7.64 4.97
N ALA A 33 -3.29 8.41 4.63
CA ALA A 33 -4.58 8.39 5.30
C ALA A 33 -5.20 6.98 5.28
N SER A 34 -5.81 6.58 6.39
CA SER A 34 -6.78 5.49 6.38
C SER A 34 -8.14 6.01 5.96
N TYR A 35 -8.89 5.21 5.22
CA TYR A 35 -10.20 5.58 4.71
C TYR A 35 -11.31 4.78 5.40
N HIS A 36 -12.48 5.39 5.57
CA HIS A 36 -13.72 4.67 5.88
C HIS A 36 -14.53 4.34 4.62
N HIS A 37 -14.17 4.95 3.49
CA HIS A 37 -14.91 4.89 2.24
C HIS A 37 -14.43 3.72 1.36
N MET A 38 -15.27 2.69 1.19
CA MET A 38 -14.91 1.48 0.42
C MET A 38 -14.51 1.79 -1.03
N GLY A 39 -15.24 2.67 -1.72
CA GLY A 39 -14.87 3.07 -3.08
C GLY A 39 -13.44 3.63 -3.21
N ALA A 40 -13.02 4.50 -2.27
CA ALA A 40 -11.67 5.03 -2.23
C ALA A 40 -10.62 3.94 -1.91
N ILE A 41 -10.90 3.04 -0.97
CA ILE A 41 -9.99 1.93 -0.61
C ILE A 41 -9.71 1.05 -1.82
N VAL A 42 -10.76 0.57 -2.49
CA VAL A 42 -10.64 -0.36 -3.62
C VAL A 42 -9.99 0.35 -4.81
N ALA A 43 -10.39 1.60 -5.10
CA ALA A 43 -9.78 2.40 -6.16
C ALA A 43 -8.28 2.64 -5.93
N ASP A 44 -7.86 2.99 -4.71
CA ASP A 44 -6.45 3.26 -4.40
C ASP A 44 -5.60 1.99 -4.52
N CYS A 45 -6.10 0.85 -4.00
CA CYS A 45 -5.44 -0.45 -4.14
C CYS A 45 -5.18 -0.83 -5.61
N VAL A 46 -6.15 -0.56 -6.48
CA VAL A 46 -6.06 -0.87 -7.91
C VAL A 46 -5.16 0.12 -8.63
N LEU A 47 -5.34 1.42 -8.39
CA LEU A 47 -4.67 2.47 -9.15
C LEU A 47 -3.19 2.61 -8.79
N GLN A 48 -2.78 2.39 -7.53
CA GLN A 48 -1.38 2.56 -7.10
C GLN A 48 -0.35 1.79 -7.96
N ALA A 49 -0.74 0.62 -8.49
CA ALA A 49 0.20 -0.25 -9.17
C ALA A 49 0.65 0.35 -10.52
N GLY A 50 1.92 0.72 -10.64
CA GLY A 50 2.51 1.22 -11.88
C GLY A 50 2.21 2.69 -12.20
N LEU A 51 1.53 3.43 -11.31
CA LEU A 51 1.19 4.84 -11.51
C LEU A 51 1.97 5.75 -10.55
N ASN A 52 2.14 7.01 -10.94
CA ASN A 52 2.67 8.02 -10.04
C ASN A 52 1.59 8.40 -9.03
N TYR A 53 1.84 8.13 -7.74
CA TYR A 53 0.84 8.35 -6.71
C TYR A 53 0.39 9.82 -6.63
N ARG A 54 1.33 10.77 -6.61
CA ARG A 54 1.02 12.21 -6.42
C ARG A 54 0.25 12.83 -7.58
N SER A 55 0.66 12.53 -8.82
CA SER A 55 0.12 13.18 -10.02
C SER A 55 -1.05 12.42 -10.66
N VAL A 56 -1.21 11.13 -10.38
CA VAL A 56 -2.23 10.30 -11.04
C VAL A 56 -3.24 9.71 -10.07
N VAL A 57 -2.77 9.09 -8.97
CA VAL A 57 -3.64 8.35 -8.05
C VAL A 57 -4.36 9.29 -7.09
N LEU A 58 -3.61 10.11 -6.35
CA LEU A 58 -4.15 11.02 -5.33
C LEU A 58 -5.26 11.93 -5.87
N PRO A 59 -5.13 12.61 -7.03
CA PRO A 59 -6.22 13.42 -7.57
C PRO A 59 -7.51 12.64 -7.85
N ARG A 60 -7.39 11.34 -8.23
CA ARG A 60 -8.54 10.48 -8.46
C ARG A 60 -9.20 10.04 -7.16
N ILE A 61 -8.41 9.69 -6.15
CA ILE A 61 -8.95 9.33 -4.83
C ILE A 61 -9.64 10.54 -4.19
N SER A 62 -9.04 11.73 -4.28
CA SER A 62 -9.68 12.98 -3.83
C SER A 62 -11.00 13.24 -4.55
N ALA A 63 -11.02 13.08 -5.88
CA ALA A 63 -12.25 13.25 -6.66
C ALA A 63 -13.32 12.20 -6.32
N ILE A 64 -12.93 10.97 -5.98
CA ILE A 64 -13.85 9.92 -5.52
C ILE A 64 -14.52 10.35 -4.20
N LEU A 65 -13.71 10.74 -3.22
CA LEU A 65 -14.17 11.16 -1.90
C LEU A 65 -15.09 12.39 -1.97
N GLU A 66 -14.80 13.32 -2.87
CA GLU A 66 -15.60 14.54 -3.06
C GLU A 66 -16.91 14.30 -3.82
N ARG A 67 -16.84 13.55 -4.93
CA ARG A 67 -17.96 13.46 -5.90
C ARG A 67 -18.89 12.28 -5.63
N PHE A 68 -18.43 11.28 -4.89
CA PHE A 68 -19.19 10.06 -4.62
C PHE A 68 -19.21 9.70 -3.13
N PRO A 69 -19.55 10.64 -2.22
CA PRO A 69 -19.43 10.42 -0.77
C PRO A 69 -20.30 9.26 -0.23
N GLY A 70 -21.33 8.84 -0.98
CA GLY A 70 -22.20 7.70 -0.62
C GLY A 70 -21.85 6.40 -1.33
N LEU A 71 -20.59 6.20 -1.73
CA LEU A 71 -20.07 4.91 -2.19
C LEU A 71 -19.09 4.32 -1.16
N ASP A 72 -19.47 4.46 0.11
CA ASP A 72 -18.67 4.06 1.26
C ASP A 72 -18.88 2.61 1.68
N ARG A 73 -19.77 1.87 0.98
CA ARG A 73 -20.07 0.45 1.18
C ARG A 73 -19.87 -0.42 -0.06
N THR A 74 -19.59 -1.70 0.15
CA THR A 74 -19.43 -2.67 -0.95
C THR A 74 -20.72 -2.88 -1.74
N SER A 75 -21.89 -2.94 -1.08
CA SER A 75 -23.19 -3.04 -1.76
C SER A 75 -23.42 -1.92 -2.80
N GLU A 76 -23.06 -0.69 -2.46
CA GLU A 76 -23.15 0.47 -3.35
C GLU A 76 -22.17 0.39 -4.53
N LEU A 77 -20.98 -0.18 -4.29
CA LEU A 77 -20.03 -0.46 -5.36
C LEU A 77 -20.53 -1.56 -6.30
N VAL A 78 -21.20 -2.59 -5.78
CA VAL A 78 -21.82 -3.62 -6.62
C VAL A 78 -22.87 -3.01 -7.55
N GLU A 79 -23.71 -2.11 -7.04
CA GLU A 79 -24.67 -1.37 -7.88
C GLU A 79 -23.96 -0.52 -8.95
N LEU A 80 -22.89 0.17 -8.57
CA LEU A 80 -22.09 0.97 -9.51
C LEU A 80 -21.51 0.12 -10.65
N VAL A 81 -20.97 -1.05 -10.31
CA VAL A 81 -20.44 -2.02 -11.29
C VAL A 81 -21.56 -2.53 -12.19
N ALA A 82 -22.72 -2.89 -11.62
CA ALA A 82 -23.88 -3.35 -12.39
C ALA A 82 -24.42 -2.28 -13.36
N ARG A 83 -24.25 -0.99 -13.06
CA ARG A 83 -24.58 0.13 -13.96
C ARG A 83 -23.53 0.39 -15.04
N GLY A 84 -22.38 -0.30 -15.03
CA GLY A 84 -21.28 -0.08 -15.96
C GLY A 84 -20.56 1.25 -15.75
N GLU A 85 -20.62 1.82 -14.54
CA GLU A 85 -20.10 3.16 -14.24
C GLU A 85 -18.65 3.17 -13.75
N THR A 86 -17.99 2.01 -13.65
CA THR A 86 -16.63 1.85 -13.11
C THR A 86 -15.60 2.76 -13.79
N SER A 87 -15.62 2.85 -15.12
CA SER A 87 -14.69 3.72 -15.87
C SER A 87 -14.84 5.19 -15.48
N ARG A 88 -16.09 5.68 -15.34
CA ARG A 88 -16.41 7.04 -14.92
C ARG A 88 -16.03 7.28 -13.47
N PHE A 89 -16.31 6.31 -12.60
CA PHE A 89 -15.97 6.38 -11.18
C PHE A 89 -14.47 6.50 -10.95
N LEU A 90 -13.67 5.65 -11.60
CA LEU A 90 -12.21 5.66 -11.50
C LEU A 90 -11.54 6.77 -12.30
N ASN A 91 -12.28 7.44 -13.20
CA ASN A 91 -11.73 8.32 -14.22
C ASN A 91 -10.56 7.64 -14.98
N TRP A 92 -10.85 6.45 -15.50
CA TRP A 92 -9.87 5.57 -16.12
C TRP A 92 -10.48 4.77 -17.27
N HIS A 93 -9.73 4.59 -18.35
CA HIS A 93 -10.23 3.96 -19.58
C HIS A 93 -9.60 2.60 -19.88
N HIS A 94 -8.39 2.32 -19.36
CA HIS A 94 -7.73 1.05 -19.66
C HIS A 94 -8.44 -0.11 -18.94
N PRO A 95 -8.87 -1.16 -19.66
CA PRO A 95 -9.77 -2.19 -19.16
C PRO A 95 -9.18 -2.93 -17.96
N GLU A 96 -7.88 -3.21 -17.96
CA GLU A 96 -7.25 -3.99 -16.89
C GLU A 96 -7.47 -3.40 -15.48
N LYS A 97 -7.52 -2.07 -15.32
CA LYS A 97 -7.76 -1.45 -14.00
C LYS A 97 -9.25 -1.46 -13.65
N ILE A 98 -10.12 -1.34 -14.64
CA ILE A 98 -11.56 -1.48 -14.48
C ILE A 98 -11.87 -2.91 -14.01
N ASP A 99 -11.41 -3.92 -14.75
CA ASP A 99 -11.63 -5.33 -14.44
C ASP A 99 -11.11 -5.71 -13.04
N ARG A 100 -9.94 -5.19 -12.64
CA ARG A 100 -9.38 -5.44 -11.30
C ARG A 100 -10.21 -4.80 -10.18
N PHE A 101 -10.77 -3.62 -10.43
CA PHE A 101 -11.66 -2.97 -9.47
C PHE A 101 -12.94 -3.79 -9.31
N GLU A 102 -13.56 -4.18 -10.41
CA GLU A 102 -14.79 -4.97 -10.42
C GLU A 102 -14.58 -6.34 -9.75
N ALA A 103 -13.46 -7.02 -10.05
CA ALA A 103 -13.10 -8.29 -9.41
C ALA A 103 -12.93 -8.16 -7.89
N LEU A 104 -12.33 -7.07 -7.40
CA LEU A 104 -12.22 -6.81 -5.97
C LEU A 104 -13.58 -6.51 -5.32
N VAL A 105 -14.44 -5.74 -5.99
CA VAL A 105 -15.80 -5.46 -5.51
C VAL A 105 -16.62 -6.76 -5.40
N SER A 106 -16.58 -7.60 -6.44
CA SER A 106 -17.24 -8.91 -6.42
C SER A 106 -16.71 -9.80 -5.29
N PHE A 107 -15.38 -9.91 -5.14
CA PHE A 107 -14.78 -10.70 -4.06
C PHE A 107 -15.23 -10.23 -2.66
N LEU A 108 -15.24 -8.92 -2.42
CA LEU A 108 -15.68 -8.36 -1.14
C LEU A 108 -17.16 -8.64 -0.89
N SER A 109 -18.00 -8.53 -1.92
CA SER A 109 -19.43 -8.82 -1.84
C SER A 109 -19.69 -10.30 -1.53
N GLU A 110 -19.03 -11.22 -2.22
CA GLU A 110 -19.13 -12.68 -2.01
C GLU A 110 -18.69 -13.12 -0.60
N ARG A 111 -17.80 -12.33 0.03
CA ARG A 111 -17.35 -12.56 1.41
C ARG A 111 -18.07 -11.70 2.45
N SER A 112 -19.15 -11.04 2.06
CA SER A 112 -19.99 -10.19 2.91
C SER A 112 -19.19 -9.11 3.65
N VAL A 113 -18.16 -8.55 3.00
CA VAL A 113 -17.35 -7.46 3.56
C VAL A 113 -17.96 -6.14 3.13
N GLU A 114 -18.69 -5.48 4.02
CA GLU A 114 -19.53 -4.34 3.64
C GLU A 114 -18.85 -2.97 3.80
N ASN A 115 -17.93 -2.83 4.75
CA ASN A 115 -17.35 -1.53 5.12
C ASN A 115 -15.89 -1.67 5.59
N ALA A 116 -15.21 -0.53 5.75
CA ALA A 116 -13.80 -0.50 6.10
C ALA A 116 -13.45 -1.19 7.44
N PRO A 117 -14.23 -1.03 8.54
CA PRO A 117 -14.02 -1.81 9.77
C PRO A 117 -14.10 -3.32 9.54
N MET A 118 -15.11 -3.81 8.80
CA MET A 118 -15.19 -5.24 8.48
C MET A 118 -14.00 -5.70 7.63
N LEU A 119 -13.59 -4.91 6.64
CA LEU A 119 -12.42 -5.23 5.83
C LEU A 119 -11.15 -5.33 6.69
N ARG A 120 -10.97 -4.40 7.64
CA ARG A 120 -9.87 -4.43 8.61
C ARG A 120 -9.86 -5.73 9.40
N ASP A 121 -11.01 -6.16 9.93
CA ASP A 121 -11.10 -7.38 10.71
C ASP A 121 -10.83 -8.63 9.84
N ARG A 122 -11.35 -8.64 8.61
CA ARG A 122 -11.13 -9.75 7.65
C ARG A 122 -9.68 -9.84 7.18
N LEU A 123 -8.96 -8.73 7.04
CA LEU A 123 -7.54 -8.73 6.68
C LEU A 123 -6.62 -9.31 7.76
N GLN A 124 -7.13 -9.56 8.98
CA GLN A 124 -6.43 -10.27 10.04
C GLN A 124 -6.66 -11.79 9.98
N ASP A 125 -7.65 -12.26 9.22
CA ASP A 125 -7.93 -13.67 9.00
C ASP A 125 -7.05 -14.20 7.84
N ALA A 126 -6.14 -15.12 8.17
CA ALA A 126 -5.23 -15.70 7.19
C ALA A 126 -5.96 -16.39 6.02
N SER A 127 -7.11 -17.02 6.28
CA SER A 127 -7.90 -17.69 5.24
C SER A 127 -8.51 -16.69 4.25
N PHE A 128 -8.91 -15.51 4.74
CA PHE A 128 -9.38 -14.42 3.91
C PHE A 128 -8.24 -13.85 3.06
N VAL A 129 -7.04 -13.68 3.63
CA VAL A 129 -5.86 -13.20 2.90
C VAL A 129 -5.46 -14.17 1.80
N VAL A 130 -5.45 -15.48 2.07
CA VAL A 130 -5.18 -16.51 1.05
C VAL A 130 -6.18 -16.40 -0.11
N ALA A 131 -7.47 -16.30 0.19
CA ALA A 131 -8.49 -16.14 -0.85
C ALA A 131 -8.37 -14.80 -1.61
N LEU A 132 -7.99 -13.72 -0.92
CA LEU A 132 -7.78 -12.41 -1.55
C LEU A 132 -6.61 -12.43 -2.54
N LEU A 133 -5.56 -13.21 -2.27
CA LEU A 133 -4.43 -13.40 -3.18
C LEU A 133 -4.80 -14.18 -4.47
N GLU A 134 -5.93 -14.90 -4.48
CA GLU A 134 -6.44 -15.57 -5.68
C GLU A 134 -7.14 -14.59 -6.64
N VAL A 135 -7.50 -13.38 -6.17
CA VAL A 135 -8.11 -12.35 -7.01
C VAL A 135 -7.09 -11.83 -8.01
N ARG A 136 -7.42 -11.92 -9.30
CA ARG A 136 -6.54 -11.50 -10.40
C ARG A 136 -6.06 -10.05 -10.19
N GLY A 137 -4.74 -9.87 -10.19
CA GLY A 137 -4.11 -8.56 -10.05
C GLY A 137 -3.90 -8.11 -8.60
N VAL A 138 -4.29 -8.94 -7.63
CA VAL A 138 -3.93 -8.80 -6.22
C VAL A 138 -2.70 -9.65 -5.94
N GLY A 139 -1.65 -9.02 -5.41
CA GLY A 139 -0.47 -9.72 -4.90
C GLY A 139 -0.19 -9.30 -3.46
N PRO A 140 0.86 -9.86 -2.82
CA PRO A 140 1.21 -9.55 -1.43
C PRO A 140 1.32 -8.05 -1.14
N LYS A 141 1.91 -7.29 -2.07
CA LYS A 141 1.97 -5.81 -2.00
C LYS A 141 0.58 -5.18 -1.86
N THR A 142 -0.37 -5.62 -2.66
CA THR A 142 -1.73 -5.04 -2.65
C THR A 142 -2.44 -5.34 -1.34
N VAL A 143 -2.25 -6.54 -0.78
CA VAL A 143 -2.78 -6.90 0.54
C VAL A 143 -2.21 -5.98 1.63
N ASP A 144 -0.89 -5.82 1.69
CA ASP A 144 -0.24 -4.97 2.69
C ASP A 144 -0.59 -3.49 2.50
N TYR A 145 -0.75 -3.06 1.26
CA TYR A 145 -1.23 -1.72 0.96
C TYR A 145 -2.67 -1.51 1.45
N MET A 146 -3.55 -2.49 1.21
CA MET A 146 -4.94 -2.46 1.67
C MET A 146 -5.01 -2.43 3.20
N GLN A 147 -4.16 -3.20 3.89
CA GLN A 147 -3.98 -3.15 5.34
C GLN A 147 -3.68 -1.72 5.82
N CYS A 148 -2.72 -1.03 5.19
CA CYS A 148 -2.42 0.36 5.52
C CYS A 148 -3.61 1.30 5.33
N LEU A 149 -4.40 1.12 4.26
CA LEU A 149 -5.58 1.95 3.97
C LEU A 149 -6.71 1.78 4.98
N VAL A 150 -6.78 0.63 5.67
CA VAL A 150 -7.74 0.39 6.77
C VAL A 150 -7.10 0.54 8.15
N GLY A 151 -5.89 1.10 8.23
CA GLY A 151 -5.23 1.46 9.48
C GLY A 151 -4.55 0.30 10.21
N ILE A 152 -4.28 -0.82 9.54
CA ILE A 152 -3.40 -1.88 10.06
C ILE A 152 -1.95 -1.46 9.86
N ASP A 153 -1.12 -1.64 10.89
CA ASP A 153 0.29 -1.28 10.86
C ASP A 153 1.10 -2.31 10.05
N SER A 154 1.35 -1.99 8.77
CA SER A 154 1.98 -2.86 7.78
C SER A 154 2.91 -2.07 6.86
N ILE A 155 3.72 -2.79 6.08
CA ILE A 155 4.62 -2.23 5.07
C ILE A 155 4.37 -2.97 3.76
N ALA A 156 4.05 -2.22 2.71
CA ALA A 156 3.88 -2.76 1.37
C ALA A 156 5.22 -2.72 0.63
N VAL A 157 5.83 -3.88 0.37
CA VAL A 157 7.15 -3.92 -0.31
C VAL A 157 7.00 -3.53 -1.77
N ASP A 158 7.29 -2.26 -2.06
CA ASP A 158 7.25 -1.67 -3.39
C ASP A 158 8.65 -1.41 -3.95
N ARG A 159 8.73 -0.68 -5.07
CA ARG A 159 10.02 -0.36 -5.70
C ARG A 159 10.90 0.53 -4.81
N HIS A 160 10.32 1.38 -3.97
CA HIS A 160 11.04 2.29 -3.08
C HIS A 160 11.65 1.49 -1.92
N VAL A 161 10.88 0.60 -1.30
CA VAL A 161 11.39 -0.36 -0.31
C VAL A 161 12.54 -1.20 -0.89
N ARG A 162 12.35 -1.77 -2.09
CA ARG A 162 13.39 -2.55 -2.78
C ARG A 162 14.63 -1.75 -3.12
N THR A 163 14.47 -0.49 -3.55
CA THR A 163 15.60 0.40 -3.85
C THR A 163 16.39 0.72 -2.58
N PHE A 164 15.69 1.02 -1.48
CA PHE A 164 16.32 1.26 -0.19
C PHE A 164 17.09 0.02 0.30
N ALA A 165 16.49 -1.17 0.21
CA ALA A 165 17.13 -2.44 0.57
C ALA A 165 18.45 -2.66 -0.19
N LYS A 166 18.45 -2.41 -1.51
CA LYS A 166 19.65 -2.53 -2.34
C LYS A 166 20.76 -1.55 -1.94
N ARG A 167 20.40 -0.31 -1.59
CA ARG A 167 21.38 0.71 -1.14
C ARG A 167 22.10 0.28 0.15
N VAL A 168 21.41 -0.42 1.05
CA VAL A 168 21.99 -0.92 2.31
C VAL A 168 22.68 -2.29 2.16
N GLY A 169 22.79 -2.81 0.94
CA GLY A 169 23.43 -4.09 0.66
C GLY A 169 22.63 -5.31 1.10
N VAL A 170 21.30 -5.20 1.22
CA VAL A 170 20.41 -6.37 1.35
C VAL A 170 20.19 -6.93 -0.06
N VAL A 171 20.63 -8.18 -0.28
CA VAL A 171 20.71 -8.81 -1.61
C VAL A 171 19.43 -9.59 -1.93
N GLU A 172 18.78 -10.11 -0.90
CA GLU A 172 17.57 -10.91 -0.99
C GLU A 172 16.39 -10.06 -1.47
N GLU A 173 15.78 -10.46 -2.59
CA GLU A 173 14.65 -9.75 -3.20
C GLU A 173 13.28 -10.38 -2.88
N ASP A 174 13.25 -11.46 -2.10
CA ASP A 174 12.02 -12.12 -1.70
C ASP A 174 11.09 -11.16 -0.94
N TYR A 175 9.78 -11.23 -1.25
CA TYR A 175 8.81 -10.28 -0.72
C TYR A 175 8.67 -10.41 0.79
N ASP A 176 8.51 -11.65 1.29
CA ASP A 176 8.27 -11.90 2.71
C ASP A 176 9.52 -11.63 3.54
N PHE A 177 10.70 -11.94 2.98
CA PHE A 177 11.97 -11.54 3.58
C PHE A 177 12.07 -10.02 3.74
N LEU A 178 11.88 -9.26 2.66
CA LEU A 178 11.98 -7.79 2.71
C LEU A 178 10.91 -7.18 3.62
N LYS A 179 9.68 -7.68 3.58
CA LYS A 179 8.63 -7.25 4.49
C LYS A 179 9.06 -7.40 5.95
N SER A 180 9.58 -8.58 6.29
CA SER A 180 9.99 -8.87 7.67
C SER A 180 11.18 -8.02 8.09
N VAL A 181 12.17 -7.83 7.20
CA VAL A 181 13.32 -6.94 7.42
C VAL A 181 12.88 -5.51 7.73
N PHE A 182 11.96 -4.94 6.94
CA PHE A 182 11.51 -3.57 7.14
C PHE A 182 10.59 -3.43 8.37
N CYS A 183 9.76 -4.44 8.67
CA CYS A 183 8.99 -4.47 9.91
C CYS A 183 9.91 -4.46 11.13
N TYR A 184 10.93 -5.32 11.16
CA TYR A 184 11.91 -5.34 12.27
C TYR A 184 12.75 -4.07 12.33
N ALA A 185 13.06 -3.44 11.20
CA ALA A 185 13.74 -2.15 11.21
C ALA A 185 12.88 -1.06 11.84
N ALA A 186 11.58 -1.02 11.54
CA ALA A 186 10.64 -0.11 12.22
C ALA A 186 10.59 -0.39 13.73
N ASP A 187 10.51 -1.67 14.13
CA ASP A 187 10.52 -2.08 15.53
C ASP A 187 11.83 -1.64 16.24
N LEU A 188 13.00 -1.78 15.60
CA LEU A 188 14.30 -1.34 16.12
C LEU A 188 14.42 0.18 16.25
N LEU A 189 13.73 0.92 15.39
CA LEU A 189 13.67 2.39 15.41
C LEU A 189 12.58 2.91 16.37
N CYS A 190 11.79 2.02 16.98
CA CYS A 190 10.66 2.35 17.85
C CYS A 190 9.61 3.27 17.18
N VAL A 191 9.35 3.05 15.89
CA VAL A 191 8.36 3.79 15.09
C VAL A 191 7.31 2.84 14.53
N SER A 192 6.14 3.35 14.15
CA SER A 192 5.17 2.49 13.46
C SER A 192 5.68 2.08 12.08
N ARG A 193 5.24 0.92 11.61
CA ARG A 193 5.58 0.41 10.29
C ARG A 193 5.09 1.35 9.19
N ARG A 194 3.93 1.96 9.38
CA ARG A 194 3.36 2.94 8.45
C ARG A 194 4.15 4.24 8.40
N GLU A 195 4.64 4.75 9.53
CA GLU A 195 5.54 5.92 9.54
C GLU A 195 6.85 5.60 8.83
N PHE A 196 7.42 4.42 9.09
CA PHE A 196 8.64 4.00 8.42
C PHE A 196 8.46 3.81 6.91
N ASP A 197 7.36 3.16 6.46
CA ASP A 197 7.01 3.04 5.04
C ASP A 197 6.86 4.42 4.37
N ALA A 198 6.15 5.35 5.01
CA ALA A 198 5.97 6.71 4.49
C ALA A 198 7.30 7.47 4.37
N TRP A 199 8.19 7.33 5.35
CA TRP A 199 9.52 7.91 5.33
C TRP A 199 10.38 7.33 4.19
N VAL A 200 10.47 6.00 4.09
CA VAL A 200 11.20 5.31 3.00
C VAL A 200 10.69 5.77 1.64
N TRP A 201 9.37 5.81 1.47
CA TRP A 201 8.74 6.24 0.23
C TRP A 201 9.11 7.68 -0.12
N ARG A 202 8.98 8.64 0.81
CA ARG A 202 9.30 10.05 0.54
C ARG A 202 10.75 10.23 0.18
N ARG A 203 11.64 9.56 0.90
CA ARG A 203 13.09 9.61 0.68
C ARG A 203 13.45 9.08 -0.70
N GLU A 204 13.02 7.87 -1.04
CA GLU A 204 13.40 7.30 -2.34
C GLU A 204 12.69 7.99 -3.51
N ALA A 205 11.51 8.56 -3.29
CA ALA A 205 10.85 9.41 -4.28
C ALA A 205 11.58 10.73 -4.53
N SER A 206 12.21 11.35 -3.51
CA SER A 206 13.00 12.58 -3.68
C SER A 206 14.36 12.31 -4.32
N VAL A 207 15.03 11.22 -3.95
CA VAL A 207 16.32 10.84 -4.54
C VAL A 207 16.18 10.43 -6.01
N SER A 208 15.08 9.78 -6.37
CA SER A 208 14.83 9.37 -7.76
C SER A 208 14.36 10.51 -8.66
N ASN A 209 13.96 11.64 -8.09
CA ASN A 209 13.47 12.81 -8.81
C ASN A 209 14.10 14.06 -8.20
N PRO A 210 15.44 14.25 -8.36
CA PRO A 210 16.08 15.46 -7.89
C PRO A 210 15.40 16.60 -8.63
N GLN A 211 14.61 17.40 -7.90
CA GLN A 211 14.19 18.69 -8.41
C GLN A 211 15.47 19.38 -8.85
N LEU A 212 15.58 19.70 -10.14
CA LEU A 212 16.55 20.68 -10.63
C LEU A 212 16.32 21.91 -9.76
N VAL A 213 17.24 22.12 -8.82
CA VAL A 213 17.29 23.33 -8.01
C VAL A 213 17.60 24.44 -9.00
N PHE A 214 16.56 25.07 -9.53
CA PHE A 214 16.71 26.38 -10.16
C PHE A 214 16.98 27.35 -9.04
N SER A 215 18.27 27.61 -8.81
CA SER A 215 18.71 28.82 -8.12
C SER A 215 18.22 30.01 -8.94
N PHE A 216 17.28 30.77 -8.39
CA PHE A 216 17.04 32.15 -8.80
C PHE A 216 17.94 33.07 -7.97
#